data_AF-A0A0Q3VQW2-F1
#
_entry.id   AF-A0A0Q3VQW2-F1
#
_cell.length_a   1.000
_cell.length_b   1.000
_cell.length_c   1.000
_cell.angle_alpha   90.00
_cell.angle_beta   90.00
_cell.angle_gamma   90.00
#
_symmetry.space_group_name_H-M   'P 1'
#
loop_
_entity.id
_entity.type
_entity.pdbx_description
1 polymer ?
#
loop_
_entity_poly.entity_id
_entity_poly.type
_entity_poly.pdbx_seq_one_letter_code
_entity_poly.pdbx_strand_id
1 'polypeptide(L)'
;MNIIKKDIHQIQIEFGKWPKAKRIVLISILSSIGAIFQSAGGFLPGVGYLISPLASAPIMLCTIFSIPLGLASYVSTALLLLILQPAELIIFPFTTGLLGLFIGISFNLFQKKSSHILSGSAGLVLGICILLYGVKFPVLGPAFSRPFNIAMIGLIFIFSAFYSWIWVVLCTRLIKRIRELYFRNLPDDTRLK
;
A
#
# COMPACT_ATOMS: atom_id res chain seq x y z
N MET A 1 -5.92 22.90 7.51
CA MET A 1 -6.04 21.58 6.86
C MET A 1 -4.74 21.30 6.10
N ASN A 2 -4.15 20.11 6.20
CA ASN A 2 -2.87 19.79 5.54
C ASN A 2 -3.08 19.85 4.01
N ILE A 3 -2.21 20.52 3.24
CA ILE A 3 -2.38 20.74 1.78
C ILE A 3 -2.67 19.42 1.04
N ILE A 4 -1.96 18.36 1.44
CA ILE A 4 -2.12 17.01 0.88
C ILE A 4 -3.54 16.45 1.09
N LYS A 5 -4.19 16.75 2.21
CA LYS A 5 -5.56 16.27 2.44
C LYS A 5 -6.59 17.03 1.59
N LYS A 6 -6.37 18.32 1.34
CA LYS A 6 -7.18 19.07 0.36
C LYS A 6 -7.05 18.44 -1.02
N ASP A 7 -5.83 18.14 -1.44
CA ASP A 7 -5.54 17.46 -2.71
C ASP A 7 -6.25 16.09 -2.81
N ILE A 8 -6.13 15.26 -1.77
CA ILE A 8 -6.80 13.94 -1.72
C ILE A 8 -8.31 14.10 -1.80
N HIS A 9 -8.89 15.03 -1.03
CA HIS A 9 -10.33 15.23 -1.01
C HIS A 9 -10.86 15.68 -2.38
N GLN A 10 -10.14 16.57 -3.06
CA GLN A 10 -10.48 17.00 -4.41
C GLN A 10 -10.41 15.86 -5.41
N ILE A 11 -9.35 15.04 -5.36
CA ILE A 11 -9.22 13.83 -6.19
C ILE A 11 -10.39 12.87 -5.94
N GLN A 12 -10.79 12.67 -4.68
CA GLN A 12 -11.91 11.79 -4.31
C GLN A 12 -13.25 12.30 -4.84
N ILE A 13 -13.51 13.61 -4.76
CA ILE A 13 -14.73 14.23 -5.31
C ILE A 13 -14.79 13.99 -6.82
N GLU A 14 -13.72 14.29 -7.54
CA GLU A 14 -13.66 14.11 -8.98
C GLU A 14 -13.77 12.65 -9.40
N PHE A 15 -13.12 11.76 -8.64
CA PHE A 15 -13.23 10.31 -8.84
C PHE A 15 -14.66 9.79 -8.54
N GLY A 16 -15.36 10.40 -7.59
CA GLY A 16 -16.75 10.09 -7.27
C GLY A 16 -17.72 10.42 -8.42
N LYS A 17 -17.39 11.43 -9.25
CA LYS A 17 -18.18 11.82 -10.44
C LYS A 17 -18.03 10.84 -11.60
N TRP A 18 -17.02 9.96 -11.58
CA TRP A 18 -16.79 9.03 -12.68
C TRP A 18 -17.86 7.94 -12.75
N PRO A 19 -18.25 7.50 -13.97
CA PRO A 19 -19.14 6.35 -14.13
C PRO A 19 -18.59 5.10 -13.43
N LYS A 20 -19.48 4.27 -12.88
CA LYS A 20 -19.11 3.03 -12.17
C LYS A 20 -18.19 2.14 -13.01
N ALA A 21 -18.49 1.98 -14.30
CA ALA A 21 -17.66 1.21 -15.23
C ALA A 21 -16.20 1.71 -15.28
N LYS A 22 -16.00 3.04 -15.38
CA LYS A 22 -14.66 3.63 -15.42
C LYS A 22 -13.89 3.39 -14.12
N ARG A 23 -14.57 3.43 -12.97
CA ARG A 23 -13.96 3.13 -11.66
C ARG A 23 -13.53 1.67 -11.56
N ILE A 24 -14.38 0.74 -12.01
CA ILE A 24 -14.06 -0.69 -12.04
C ILE A 24 -12.85 -0.95 -12.94
N VAL A 25 -12.83 -0.41 -14.16
CA VAL A 25 -11.70 -0.56 -15.09
C VAL A 25 -10.39 -0.07 -14.48
N LEU A 26 -10.39 1.09 -13.82
CA LEU A 26 -9.19 1.61 -13.16
C LEU A 26 -8.69 0.66 -12.06
N ILE A 27 -9.59 0.13 -11.23
CA ILE A 27 -9.24 -0.81 -10.16
C ILE A 27 -8.65 -2.07 -10.76
N SER A 28 -9.30 -2.66 -11.76
CA SER A 28 -8.80 -3.87 -12.43
C SER A 28 -7.40 -3.68 -13.01
N ILE A 29 -7.13 -2.52 -13.62
CA ILE A 29 -5.79 -2.18 -14.12
C ILE A 29 -4.79 -2.10 -12.97
N LEU A 30 -5.12 -1.36 -11.90
CA LEU A 30 -4.22 -1.20 -10.75
C LEU A 30 -3.97 -2.52 -10.01
N SER A 31 -4.99 -3.36 -9.84
CA SER A 31 -4.84 -4.71 -9.26
C SER A 31 -3.96 -5.60 -10.12
N SER A 32 -4.11 -5.53 -11.45
CA SER A 32 -3.27 -6.29 -12.39
C SER A 32 -1.81 -5.86 -12.29
N ILE A 33 -1.55 -4.55 -12.25
CA ILE A 33 -0.19 -4.00 -12.03
C ILE A 33 0.37 -4.46 -10.68
N GLY A 34 -0.45 -4.45 -9.63
CA GLY A 34 -0.07 -4.95 -8.31
C GLY A 34 0.31 -6.43 -8.34
N ALA A 35 -0.46 -7.26 -9.04
CA ALA A 35 -0.18 -8.69 -9.20
C ALA A 35 1.13 -8.92 -9.98
N ILE A 36 1.36 -8.17 -11.05
CA ILE A 36 2.60 -8.24 -11.84
C ILE A 36 3.81 -7.90 -10.96
N PHE A 37 3.77 -6.76 -10.26
CA PHE A 37 4.90 -6.37 -9.40
C PHE A 37 5.15 -7.38 -8.29
N GLN A 38 4.10 -7.86 -7.62
CA GLN A 38 4.26 -8.84 -6.56
C GLN A 38 4.82 -10.17 -7.10
N SER A 39 4.32 -10.63 -8.26
CA SER A 39 4.77 -11.88 -8.88
C SER A 39 6.24 -11.86 -9.27
N ALA A 40 6.84 -10.68 -9.46
CA ALA A 40 8.26 -10.54 -9.75
C ALA A 40 9.13 -11.17 -8.65
N GLY A 41 8.70 -11.14 -7.38
CA GLY A 41 9.39 -11.79 -6.27
C GLY A 41 9.55 -13.30 -6.45
N GLY A 42 8.53 -13.95 -7.01
CA GLY A 42 8.53 -15.38 -7.28
C GLY A 42 9.20 -15.77 -8.60
N PHE A 43 9.08 -14.96 -9.65
CA PHE A 43 9.67 -15.26 -10.96
C PHE A 43 11.17 -14.94 -11.04
N LEU A 44 11.64 -13.93 -10.31
CA LEU A 44 13.03 -13.47 -10.32
C LEU A 44 13.61 -13.49 -8.90
N PRO A 45 13.97 -14.66 -8.35
CA PRO A 45 14.56 -14.74 -7.01
C PRO A 45 15.81 -13.85 -6.92
N GLY A 46 15.86 -13.00 -5.88
CA GLY A 46 16.87 -11.96 -5.74
C GLY A 46 16.36 -10.59 -6.19
N VAL A 47 16.55 -10.24 -7.47
CA VAL A 47 16.18 -8.90 -8.00
C VAL A 47 14.68 -8.63 -7.89
N GLY A 48 13.85 -9.65 -8.08
CA GLY A 48 12.40 -9.57 -7.97
C GLY A 48 11.92 -9.18 -6.57
N TYR A 49 12.67 -9.50 -5.50
CA TYR A 49 12.33 -9.06 -4.15
C TYR A 49 12.48 -7.55 -3.95
N LEU A 50 13.26 -6.85 -4.79
CA LEU A 50 13.34 -5.40 -4.78
C LEU A 50 12.14 -4.77 -5.52
N ILE A 51 11.58 -5.49 -6.48
CA ILE A 51 10.44 -5.03 -7.31
C ILE A 51 9.10 -5.34 -6.63
N SER A 52 8.98 -6.49 -5.96
CA SER A 52 7.77 -6.92 -5.23
C SER A 52 7.18 -5.85 -4.29
N PRO A 53 7.97 -5.14 -3.46
CA PRO A 53 7.57 -3.93 -2.76
C PRO A 53 6.64 -2.99 -3.52
N LEU A 54 6.91 -2.79 -4.82
CA LEU A 54 6.22 -1.82 -5.66
C LEU A 54 4.73 -2.14 -5.84
N ALA A 55 4.32 -3.39 -5.58
CA ALA A 55 2.92 -3.81 -5.50
C ALA A 55 2.11 -3.06 -4.43
N SER A 56 2.77 -2.48 -3.43
CA SER A 56 2.11 -1.65 -2.40
C SER A 56 1.55 -0.35 -2.99
N ALA A 57 2.16 0.19 -4.06
CA ALA A 57 1.76 1.47 -4.65
C ALA A 57 0.36 1.42 -5.28
N PRO A 58 0.03 0.44 -6.15
CA PRO A 58 -1.30 0.32 -6.73
C PRO A 58 -2.41 0.13 -5.68
N ILE A 59 -2.17 -0.70 -4.65
CA ILE A 59 -3.14 -0.92 -3.57
C ILE A 59 -3.36 0.36 -2.77
N MET A 60 -2.28 1.05 -2.41
CA MET A 60 -2.34 2.31 -1.69
C MET A 60 -3.11 3.38 -2.48
N LEU A 61 -2.85 3.53 -3.78
CA LEU A 61 -3.57 4.48 -4.64
C LEU A 61 -5.08 4.17 -4.73
N CYS A 62 -5.45 2.91 -4.95
CA CYS A 62 -6.86 2.49 -4.94
C CYS A 62 -7.54 2.86 -3.62
N THR A 63 -6.85 2.62 -2.51
CA THR A 63 -7.36 2.88 -1.16
C THR A 63 -7.53 4.38 -0.89
N ILE A 64 -6.60 5.22 -1.38
CA ILE A 64 -6.72 6.68 -1.29
C ILE A 64 -7.89 7.20 -2.12
N PHE A 65 -8.12 6.65 -3.32
CA PHE A 65 -9.30 7.04 -4.10
C PHE A 65 -10.60 6.63 -3.42
N SER A 66 -10.65 5.45 -2.81
CA SER A 66 -11.79 5.01 -2.01
C SER A 66 -11.42 3.76 -1.20
N ILE A 67 -11.71 3.74 0.10
CA ILE A 67 -11.40 2.59 0.97
C ILE A 67 -12.03 1.27 0.46
N PRO A 68 -13.33 1.21 0.09
CA PRO A 68 -13.93 0.00 -0.45
C PRO A 68 -13.24 -0.52 -1.72
N LEU A 69 -12.78 0.39 -2.58
CA LEU A 69 -12.11 0.05 -3.83
C LEU A 69 -10.65 -0.39 -3.58
N GLY A 70 -10.00 0.16 -2.56
CA GLY A 70 -8.74 -0.34 -2.03
C GLY A 70 -8.83 -1.78 -1.57
N LEU A 71 -9.85 -2.10 -0.76
CA LEU A 71 -10.12 -3.47 -0.30
C LEU A 71 -10.44 -4.41 -1.48
N ALA A 72 -11.28 -3.98 -2.41
CA ALA A 72 -11.57 -4.75 -3.62
C ALA A 72 -10.31 -5.00 -4.46
N SER A 73 -9.45 -3.99 -4.59
CA SER A 73 -8.17 -4.11 -5.30
C SER A 73 -7.24 -5.12 -4.62
N TYR A 74 -7.14 -5.05 -3.29
CA TYR A 74 -6.32 -5.96 -2.50
C TYR A 74 -6.78 -7.42 -2.66
N VAL A 75 -8.08 -7.68 -2.56
CA VAL A 75 -8.64 -9.02 -2.79
C VAL A 75 -8.42 -9.48 -4.23
N SER A 76 -8.65 -8.59 -5.21
CA SER A 76 -8.47 -8.91 -6.62
C SER A 76 -7.02 -9.26 -6.95
N THR A 77 -6.05 -8.51 -6.42
CA THR A 77 -4.62 -8.81 -6.56
C THR A 77 -4.26 -10.15 -5.93
N ALA A 78 -4.79 -10.46 -4.75
CA ALA A 78 -4.58 -11.77 -4.11
C ALA A 78 -5.13 -12.92 -4.96
N LEU A 79 -6.34 -12.76 -5.54
CA LEU A 79 -6.93 -13.75 -6.44
C LEU A 79 -6.10 -13.93 -7.72
N LEU A 80 -5.56 -12.84 -8.29
CA LEU A 80 -4.66 -12.94 -9.45
C LEU A 80 -3.36 -13.65 -9.09
N LEU A 81 -2.80 -13.38 -7.91
CA LEU A 81 -1.58 -14.05 -7.43
C LEU A 81 -1.81 -15.53 -7.15
N LEU A 82 -2.99 -15.93 -6.68
CA LEU A 82 -3.36 -17.34 -6.53
C LEU A 82 -3.21 -18.09 -7.86
N ILE A 83 -3.55 -17.45 -8.98
CA ILE A 83 -3.46 -18.04 -10.31
C ILE A 83 -2.03 -17.97 -10.85
N LEU A 84 -1.36 -16.82 -10.71
CA LEU A 84 -0.06 -16.56 -11.35
C LEU A 84 1.12 -17.15 -10.57
N GLN A 85 1.16 -16.92 -9.26
CA GLN A 85 2.30 -17.26 -8.41
C GLN A 85 1.82 -17.51 -6.96
N PRO A 86 1.29 -18.70 -6.65
CA PRO A 86 0.70 -18.99 -5.34
C PRO A 86 1.72 -18.90 -4.19
N ALA A 87 3.02 -19.01 -4.48
CA ALA A 87 4.08 -18.80 -3.49
C ALA A 87 4.05 -17.39 -2.88
N GLU A 88 3.68 -16.37 -3.66
CA GLU A 88 3.61 -14.98 -3.22
C GLU A 88 2.30 -14.65 -2.49
N LEU A 89 1.31 -15.56 -2.55
CA LEU A 89 0.01 -15.37 -1.89
C LEU A 89 0.11 -15.35 -0.37
N ILE A 90 1.14 -15.97 0.21
CA ILE A 90 1.38 -15.91 1.65
C ILE A 90 2.08 -14.60 2.01
N ILE A 91 2.92 -14.05 1.14
CA ILE A 91 3.71 -12.86 1.46
C ILE A 91 2.87 -11.59 1.26
N PHE A 92 2.17 -11.48 0.13
CA PHE A 92 1.40 -10.30 -0.26
C PHE A 92 0.39 -9.81 0.79
N PRO A 93 -0.58 -10.63 1.24
CA PRO A 93 -1.65 -10.15 2.09
C PRO A 93 -1.17 -9.74 3.49
N PHE A 94 -0.04 -10.28 3.95
CA PHE A 94 0.50 -9.94 5.25
C PHE A 94 1.55 -8.83 5.19
N THR A 95 2.21 -8.60 4.05
CA THR A 95 3.28 -7.60 3.96
C THR A 95 2.92 -6.44 3.03
N THR A 96 3.23 -6.56 1.74
CA THR A 96 3.11 -5.49 0.74
C THR A 96 1.69 -4.99 0.57
N GLY A 97 0.72 -5.90 0.46
CA GLY A 97 -0.69 -5.56 0.36
C GLY A 97 -1.21 -4.89 1.63
N LEU A 98 -0.86 -5.42 2.81
CA LEU A 98 -1.30 -4.88 4.09
C LEU A 98 -0.75 -3.48 4.34
N LEU A 99 0.53 -3.26 4.04
CA LEU A 99 1.15 -1.94 4.14
C LEU A 99 0.46 -0.92 3.25
N GLY A 100 0.21 -1.28 1.98
CA GLY A 100 -0.48 -0.41 1.03
C GLY A 100 -1.88 -0.02 1.53
N LEU A 101 -2.63 -0.98 2.08
CA LEU A 101 -3.94 -0.74 2.69
C LEU A 101 -3.85 0.18 3.91
N PHE A 102 -2.99 -0.11 4.88
CA PHE A 102 -2.88 0.66 6.12
C PHE A 102 -2.45 2.10 5.85
N ILE A 103 -1.44 2.31 5.00
CA ILE A 103 -1.02 3.66 4.60
C ILE A 103 -2.17 4.37 3.88
N GLY A 104 -2.81 3.72 2.90
CA GLY A 104 -3.91 4.31 2.14
C GLY A 104 -5.12 4.71 3.00
N ILE A 105 -5.54 3.84 3.92
CA ILE A 105 -6.60 4.13 4.91
C ILE A 105 -6.16 5.31 5.78
N SER A 106 -4.89 5.33 6.20
CA SER A 106 -4.37 6.39 7.07
C SER A 106 -4.38 7.75 6.37
N PHE A 107 -4.12 7.82 5.07
CA PHE A 107 -4.27 9.05 4.28
C PHE A 107 -5.71 9.57 4.21
N ASN A 108 -6.70 8.69 4.27
CA ASN A 108 -8.12 9.08 4.30
C ASN A 108 -8.56 9.58 5.68
N LEU A 109 -8.14 8.89 6.74
CA LEU A 109 -8.60 9.16 8.11
C LEU A 109 -7.81 10.29 8.77
N PHE A 110 -6.48 10.29 8.65
CA PHE A 110 -5.60 11.13 9.45
C PHE A 110 -5.00 12.30 8.66
N GLN A 111 -4.79 13.41 9.36
CA GLN A 111 -4.21 14.64 8.80
C GLN A 111 -2.69 14.70 8.94
N LYS A 112 -2.13 14.01 9.94
CA LYS A 112 -0.73 14.12 10.36
C LYS A 112 0.13 13.08 9.65
N LYS A 113 1.29 13.51 9.10
CA LYS A 113 2.24 12.63 8.40
C LYS A 113 2.75 11.48 9.28
N SER A 114 2.99 11.74 10.57
CA SER A 114 3.44 10.71 11.51
C SER A 114 2.40 9.60 11.70
N SER A 115 1.10 9.91 11.53
CA SER A 115 0.02 8.94 11.61
C SER A 115 0.03 7.97 10.43
N HIS A 116 0.42 8.46 9.25
CA HIS A 116 0.55 7.64 8.05
C HIS A 116 1.69 6.64 8.21
N ILE A 117 2.83 7.10 8.74
CA ILE A 117 3.99 6.25 9.01
C ILE A 117 3.64 5.22 10.08
N LEU A 118 3.08 5.65 11.22
CA LEU A 118 2.79 4.74 12.32
C LEU A 118 1.76 3.68 11.95
N SER A 119 0.74 4.04 11.18
CA SER A 119 -0.26 3.09 10.68
C SER A 119 0.36 2.06 9.73
N GLY A 120 1.19 2.50 8.78
CA GLY A 120 1.91 1.57 7.90
C GLY A 120 2.87 0.66 8.67
N SER A 121 3.63 1.20 9.61
CA SER A 121 4.49 0.42 10.51
C SER A 121 3.70 -0.62 11.29
N ALA A 122 2.56 -0.24 11.87
CA ALA A 122 1.72 -1.15 12.63
C ALA A 122 1.20 -2.29 11.74
N GLY A 123 0.73 -1.97 10.53
CA GLY A 123 0.31 -2.96 9.54
C GLY A 123 1.43 -3.95 9.20
N LEU A 124 2.63 -3.43 8.91
CA LEU A 124 3.76 -4.28 8.53
C LEU A 124 4.29 -5.13 9.70
N VAL A 125 4.38 -4.57 10.91
CA VAL A 125 4.77 -5.33 12.10
C VAL A 125 3.78 -6.44 12.39
N LEU A 126 2.47 -6.13 12.36
CA LEU A 126 1.42 -7.15 12.53
C LEU A 126 1.56 -8.25 11.48
N GLY A 127 1.73 -7.87 10.22
CA GLY A 127 1.98 -8.77 9.11
C GLY A 127 3.15 -9.72 9.30
N ILE A 128 4.33 -9.16 9.57
CA ILE A 128 5.57 -9.91 9.78
C ILE A 128 5.45 -10.81 11.01
N CYS A 129 4.86 -10.33 12.11
CA CYS A 129 4.63 -11.14 13.31
C CYS A 129 3.70 -12.32 13.03
N ILE A 130 2.61 -12.13 12.28
CA ILE A 130 1.70 -13.22 11.89
C ILE A 130 2.45 -14.24 11.03
N LEU A 131 3.27 -13.80 10.09
CA LEU A 131 4.04 -14.71 9.23
C LEU A 131 5.09 -15.51 10.02
N LEU A 132 5.87 -14.85 10.87
CA LEU A 132 6.97 -15.48 11.62
C LEU A 132 6.47 -16.42 12.73
N TYR A 133 5.46 -16.00 13.50
CA TYR A 133 5.03 -16.72 14.70
C TYR A 133 3.74 -17.52 14.50
N GLY A 134 2.82 -17.06 13.65
CA GLY A 134 1.56 -17.74 13.35
C GLY A 134 1.73 -18.78 12.25
N VAL A 135 2.10 -18.34 11.05
CA VAL A 135 2.27 -19.20 9.86
C VAL A 135 3.60 -19.97 9.90
N LYS A 136 4.56 -19.53 10.72
CA LYS A 136 5.95 -20.06 10.80
C LYS A 136 6.67 -20.03 9.45
N PHE A 137 6.34 -19.04 8.62
CA PHE A 137 6.98 -18.83 7.34
C PHE A 137 8.22 -17.94 7.53
N PRO A 138 9.44 -18.42 7.22
CA PRO A 138 10.68 -17.68 7.47
C PRO A 138 10.91 -16.59 6.41
N VAL A 139 10.11 -15.52 6.47
CA VAL A 139 10.18 -14.38 5.52
C VAL A 139 11.56 -13.72 5.51
N LEU A 140 12.23 -13.69 6.67
CA LEU A 140 13.55 -13.07 6.85
C LEU A 140 14.70 -14.06 6.63
N GLY A 141 14.40 -15.31 6.27
CA GLY A 141 15.36 -16.39 6.08
C GLY A 141 15.51 -17.31 7.31
N PRO A 142 16.11 -18.49 7.12
CA PRO A 142 16.15 -19.57 8.12
C PRO A 142 16.90 -19.21 9.41
N ALA A 143 17.80 -18.21 9.36
CA ALA A 143 18.55 -17.72 10.51
C ALA A 143 17.67 -17.09 11.62
N PHE A 144 16.44 -16.71 11.29
CA PHE A 144 15.51 -16.04 12.21
C PHE A 144 14.44 -16.97 12.80
N SER A 145 14.55 -18.28 12.60
CA SER A 145 13.65 -19.31 13.16
C SER A 145 13.84 -19.54 14.67
N ARG A 146 14.25 -18.51 15.42
CA ARG A 146 14.57 -18.55 16.85
C ARG A 146 13.32 -18.29 17.71
N PRO A 147 13.32 -18.67 19.00
CA PRO A 147 12.22 -18.36 19.91
C PRO A 147 11.94 -16.86 20.01
N PHE A 148 10.70 -16.53 20.38
CA PHE A 148 10.20 -15.15 20.53
C PHE A 148 11.18 -14.28 21.31
N ASN A 149 11.69 -13.23 20.66
CA ASN A 149 12.66 -12.31 21.24
C ASN A 149 12.19 -10.86 21.09
N ILE A 150 12.14 -10.14 22.21
CA ILE A 150 11.68 -8.74 22.25
C ILE A 150 12.61 -7.82 21.44
N ALA A 151 13.91 -8.12 21.40
CA ALA A 151 14.87 -7.39 20.58
C ALA A 151 14.57 -7.55 19.09
N MET A 152 14.09 -8.72 18.66
CA MET A 152 13.71 -8.99 17.27
C MET A 152 12.47 -8.19 16.88
N ILE A 153 11.48 -8.07 17.77
CA ILE A 153 10.29 -7.25 17.54
C ILE A 153 10.66 -5.77 17.44
N GLY A 154 11.57 -5.30 18.30
CA GLY A 154 12.12 -3.95 18.22
C GLY A 154 12.79 -3.68 16.86
N LEU A 155 13.60 -4.62 16.37
CA LEU A 155 14.23 -4.52 15.05
C LEU A 155 13.20 -4.50 13.91
N ILE A 156 12.19 -5.38 13.95
CA ILE A 156 11.11 -5.42 12.96
C ILE A 156 10.34 -4.09 12.96
N PHE A 157 10.09 -3.51 14.14
CA PHE A 157 9.42 -2.22 14.26
C PHE A 157 10.25 -1.09 13.64
N ILE A 158 11.56 -1.02 13.94
CA ILE A 158 12.47 -0.01 13.35
C ILE A 158 12.51 -0.14 11.83
N PHE A 159 12.67 -1.36 11.32
CA PHE A 159 12.64 -1.64 9.88
C PHE A 159 11.30 -1.20 9.26
N SER A 160 10.19 -1.56 9.89
CA SER A 160 8.84 -1.23 9.41
C SER A 160 8.59 0.27 9.41
N ALA A 161 9.09 1.00 10.41
CA ALA A 161 9.00 2.46 10.46
C ALA A 161 9.81 3.14 9.35
N PHE A 162 11.04 2.68 9.13
CA PHE A 162 11.86 3.18 8.04
C PHE A 162 11.23 2.90 6.67
N TYR A 163 10.75 1.68 6.46
CA TYR A 163 10.11 1.26 5.22
C TYR A 163 8.79 2.00 4.96
N SER A 164 7.94 2.14 5.98
CA SER A 164 6.70 2.91 5.87
C SER A 164 6.97 4.40 5.63
N TRP A 165 8.05 4.96 6.17
CA TRP A 165 8.43 6.34 5.90
C TRP A 165 8.75 6.58 4.42
N ILE A 166 9.53 5.68 3.80
CA ILE A 166 9.82 5.73 2.35
C ILE A 166 8.51 5.72 1.56
N TRP A 167 7.60 4.80 1.88
CA TRP A 167 6.31 4.69 1.19
C TRP A 167 5.42 5.92 1.34
N VAL A 168 5.35 6.52 2.53
CA VAL A 168 4.58 7.75 2.77
C VAL A 168 5.15 8.93 1.97
N VAL A 169 6.48 9.03 1.87
CA VAL A 169 7.15 10.06 1.06
C VAL A 169 6.83 9.86 -0.42
N LEU A 170 6.96 8.64 -0.93
CA LEU A 170 6.65 8.30 -2.33
C LEU A 170 5.17 8.56 -2.64
N CYS A 171 4.25 8.14 -1.76
CA CYS A 171 2.82 8.38 -1.88
C CYS A 171 2.51 9.87 -2.00
N THR A 172 3.09 10.68 -1.12
CA THR A 172 2.90 12.13 -1.13
C THR A 172 3.35 12.77 -2.45
N ARG A 173 4.46 12.29 -3.03
CA ARG A 173 4.94 12.75 -4.35
C ARG A 173 4.00 12.32 -5.47
N LEU A 174 3.50 11.09 -5.44
CA LEU A 174 2.54 10.57 -6.42
C LEU A 174 1.23 11.38 -6.42
N ILE A 175 0.66 11.66 -5.25
CA ILE A 175 -0.58 12.47 -5.13
C ILE A 175 -0.39 13.86 -5.75
N LYS A 176 0.71 14.54 -5.40
CA LYS A 176 1.04 15.85 -5.98
C LYS A 176 1.15 15.79 -7.50
N ARG A 177 1.80 14.74 -8.03
CA ARG A 177 1.96 14.55 -9.47
C ARG A 177 0.64 14.29 -10.18
N ILE A 178 -0.24 13.48 -9.60
CA ILE A 178 -1.59 13.22 -10.13
C ILE A 178 -2.38 14.53 -10.19
N ARG A 179 -2.33 15.34 -9.13
CA ARG A 179 -2.96 16.66 -9.10
C ARG A 179 -2.43 17.59 -10.19
N GLU A 180 -1.11 17.70 -10.33
CA GLU A 180 -0.48 18.55 -11.35
C GLU A 180 -0.84 18.14 -12.78
N LEU A 181 -1.00 16.85 -13.06
CA LEU A 181 -1.28 16.35 -14.40
C LEU A 181 -2.76 16.38 -14.76
N TYR A 182 -3.62 15.98 -13.83
CA TYR A 182 -5.03 15.73 -14.12
C TYR A 182 -5.96 16.84 -13.62
N PHE A 183 -5.54 17.56 -12.58
CA PHE A 183 -6.36 18.55 -11.89
C PHE A 183 -5.76 19.98 -11.97
N ARG A 184 -4.81 20.21 -12.90
CA ARG A 184 -4.14 21.50 -13.15
C ARG A 184 -5.10 22.66 -13.40
N ASN A 185 -6.30 22.38 -13.89
CA ASN A 185 -7.30 23.36 -14.29
C ASN A 185 -8.46 23.52 -13.28
N LEU A 186 -8.44 22.83 -12.13
CA LEU A 186 -9.45 23.13 -11.12
C LEU A 186 -9.08 24.43 -10.42
N PRO A 187 -10.04 25.38 -10.28
CA PRO A 187 -9.81 26.59 -9.53
C PRO A 187 -9.38 26.22 -8.12
N ASP A 188 -8.29 26.83 -7.68
CA ASP A 188 -7.84 26.76 -6.30
C ASP A 188 -8.97 27.37 -5.46
N ASP A 189 -9.77 26.52 -4.81
CA ASP A 189 -10.86 26.94 -3.91
C ASP A 189 -10.26 27.44 -2.59
N THR A 190 -9.37 28.42 -2.74
CA THR A 190 -8.65 29.18 -1.73
C THR A 190 -9.08 30.65 -1.82
N ARG A 191 -10.11 30.95 -2.63
CA ARG A 191 -10.73 32.27 -2.78
C ARG A 191 -12.17 32.36 -2.28
N LEU A 192 -12.71 31.31 -1.65
CA LEU A 192 -14.03 31.37 -1.01
C LEU A 192 -13.97 30.76 0.39
N LYS A 193 -13.95 31.66 1.38
CA LYS A 193 -14.04 31.51 2.84
C LYS A 193 -12.72 31.37 3.60
#